data_AF-A0A761EA91-F1
#
_entry.id   AF-A0A761EA91-F1
#
_cell.length_a   1.000
_cell.length_b   1.000
_cell.length_c   1.000
_cell.angle_alpha   90.00
_cell.angle_beta   90.00
_cell.angle_gamma   90.00
#
_symmetry.space_group_name_H-M   'P 1'
#
loop_
_entity.id
_entity.type
_entity.pdbx_description
1 polymer ?
#
loop_
_entity_poly.entity_id
_entity_poly.type
_entity_poly.pdbx_seq_one_letter_code
_entity_poly.pdbx_strand_id
1 'polypeptide(L)'
;MSSWEKMKEFFCSTHQTEALECIWTICHPPAGTTREDVVSRFELLRTLAYDGWEENIHSGLHGENYFCILDEDSQEILSVTLDDVVNYTVNCQGYSETHHLTMATEPGVERTDITYNLTSDIDAAAYLEELKQNPIINNKIMNPVGQCESLMTPVSNFMNEKGFDNIRYRGIFIWDKPTEEIPINHFAVVGNKEGKDYVFDVSAHQFENRSMSNLNGPLILSADEWVCKYRMATRRKLIYYTDFSNSSIAANAYDALPRELESESMAGKVFVTSPRWFNTFKKQKYSLIGKM
;
A
#
# COMPACT_ATOMS: atom_id res chain seq x y z
N MET A 1 8.53 -11.25 24.95
CA MET A 1 9.29 -10.02 24.68
C MET A 1 9.28 -9.84 23.18
N SER A 2 8.92 -8.65 22.65
CA SER A 2 8.82 -8.48 21.19
C SER A 2 10.19 -8.43 20.53
N SER A 3 10.26 -8.66 19.21
CA SER A 3 11.51 -8.55 18.43
C SER A 3 12.15 -7.17 18.57
N TRP A 4 11.35 -6.10 18.57
CA TRP A 4 11.86 -4.75 18.79
C TRP A 4 12.49 -4.57 20.18
N GLU A 5 11.87 -5.12 21.23
CA GLU A 5 12.40 -5.00 22.59
C GLU A 5 13.79 -5.63 22.75
N LYS A 6 14.12 -6.64 21.94
CA LYS A 6 15.46 -7.23 21.88
C LYS A 6 16.48 -6.39 21.09
N MET A 7 16.01 -5.66 20.07
CA MET A 7 16.88 -4.94 19.12
C MET A 7 17.09 -3.47 19.49
N LYS A 8 16.18 -2.86 20.26
CA LYS A 8 16.21 -1.42 20.54
C LYS A 8 17.50 -0.96 21.22
N GLU A 9 18.14 -1.85 21.98
CA GLU A 9 19.37 -1.57 22.70
C GLU A 9 20.58 -1.39 21.77
N PHE A 10 20.48 -1.90 20.54
CA PHE A 10 21.55 -1.78 19.54
C PHE A 10 21.64 -0.36 19.00
N PHE A 11 20.57 0.44 19.16
CA PHE A 11 20.44 1.75 18.57
C PHE A 11 20.41 2.83 19.66
N CYS A 12 21.11 3.94 19.41
CA CYS A 12 21.01 5.13 20.25
C CYS A 12 19.56 5.62 20.32
N SER A 13 19.14 6.18 21.45
CA SER A 13 17.78 6.70 21.63
C SER A 13 17.37 7.71 20.55
N THR A 14 18.34 8.46 20.00
CA THR A 14 18.13 9.38 18.87
C THR A 14 17.93 8.69 17.52
N HIS A 15 18.40 7.45 17.37
CA HIS A 15 18.29 6.65 16.15
C HIS A 15 17.24 5.54 16.25
N GLN A 16 16.74 5.21 17.44
CA GLN A 16 15.74 4.15 17.66
C GLN A 16 14.48 4.34 16.81
N THR A 17 14.00 5.57 16.63
CA THR A 17 12.84 5.82 15.77
C THR A 17 13.12 5.48 14.31
N GLU A 18 14.30 5.84 13.80
CA GLU A 18 14.70 5.58 12.42
C GLU A 18 14.99 4.10 12.20
N ALA A 19 15.63 3.44 13.16
CA ALA A 19 15.87 2.00 13.14
C ALA A 19 14.56 1.21 13.18
N LEU A 20 13.60 1.62 14.02
CA LEU A 20 12.27 1.01 14.07
C LEU A 20 11.52 1.18 12.75
N GLU A 21 11.55 2.38 12.13
CA GLU A 21 10.95 2.61 10.81
C GLU A 21 11.61 1.74 9.73
N CYS A 22 12.94 1.59 9.81
CA CYS A 22 13.69 0.75 8.89
C CYS A 22 13.29 -0.73 9.01
N ILE A 23 13.29 -1.29 10.23
CA ILE A 23 12.85 -2.66 10.51
C ILE A 23 11.39 -2.86 10.12
N TRP A 24 10.52 -1.90 10.47
CA TRP A 24 9.11 -1.97 10.11
C TRP A 24 8.92 -2.09 8.60
N THR A 25 9.70 -1.34 7.82
CA THR A 25 9.60 -1.38 6.36
C THR A 25 10.19 -2.66 5.76
N ILE A 26 11.20 -3.26 6.42
CA ILE A 26 11.68 -4.60 6.04
C ILE A 26 10.58 -5.64 6.28
N CYS A 27 9.80 -5.53 7.35
CA CYS A 27 8.70 -6.47 7.63
C CYS A 27 7.41 -6.14 6.86
N HIS A 28 7.25 -4.92 6.37
CA HIS A 28 6.03 -4.44 5.71
C HIS A 28 6.40 -3.54 4.52
N PRO A 29 6.92 -4.12 3.43
CA PRO A 29 7.48 -3.36 2.32
C PRO A 29 6.38 -2.56 1.60
N PRO A 30 6.62 -1.28 1.26
CA PRO A 30 5.72 -0.54 0.40
C PRO A 30 5.66 -1.17 -1.00
N ALA A 31 4.54 -0.96 -1.70
CA ALA A 31 4.41 -1.37 -3.09
C ALA A 31 5.48 -0.70 -3.96
N GLY A 32 6.23 -1.50 -4.73
CA GLY A 32 7.38 -1.04 -5.50
C GLY A 32 8.75 -1.31 -4.84
N THR A 33 8.80 -1.96 -3.67
CA THR A 33 10.07 -2.25 -2.97
C THR A 33 10.95 -3.14 -3.83
N THR A 34 12.17 -2.68 -4.08
CA THR A 34 13.19 -3.42 -4.85
C THR A 34 14.11 -4.22 -3.94
N ARG A 35 14.93 -5.09 -4.54
CA ARG A 35 15.98 -5.83 -3.84
C ARG A 35 16.94 -4.87 -3.14
N GLU A 36 17.37 -3.84 -3.87
CA GLU A 36 18.30 -2.81 -3.43
C GLU A 36 17.72 -1.98 -2.28
N ASP A 37 16.40 -1.76 -2.25
CA ASP A 37 15.74 -1.11 -1.12
C ASP A 37 15.84 -1.95 0.16
N VAL A 38 15.72 -3.28 0.07
CA VAL A 38 15.90 -4.16 1.24
C VAL A 38 17.36 -4.18 1.68
N VAL A 39 18.30 -4.31 0.73
CA VAL A 39 19.75 -4.32 1.02
C VAL A 39 20.18 -3.00 1.68
N SER A 40 19.80 -1.86 1.10
CA SER A 40 20.18 -0.54 1.62
C SER A 40 19.61 -0.26 3.01
N ARG A 41 18.51 -0.91 3.39
CA ARG A 41 17.95 -0.83 4.75
C ARG A 41 18.77 -1.56 5.78
N PHE A 42 19.32 -2.72 5.45
CA PHE A 42 20.26 -3.42 6.34
C PHE A 42 21.54 -2.60 6.53
N GLU A 43 22.06 -1.99 5.46
CA GLU A 43 23.20 -1.08 5.58
C GLU A 43 22.87 0.17 6.40
N LEU A 44 21.67 0.75 6.24
CA LEU A 44 21.21 1.85 7.09
C LEU A 44 21.15 1.43 8.57
N LEU A 45 20.60 0.25 8.88
CA LEU A 45 20.56 -0.27 10.25
C LEU A 45 21.95 -0.40 10.85
N ARG A 46 22.94 -0.85 10.08
CA ARG A 46 24.34 -0.89 10.53
C ARG A 46 24.87 0.50 10.90
N THR A 47 24.57 1.52 10.09
CA THR A 47 25.01 2.90 10.39
C THR A 47 24.29 3.54 11.58
N LEU A 48 23.09 3.06 11.92
CA LEU A 48 22.32 3.57 13.04
C LEU A 48 22.67 2.90 14.37
N ALA A 49 23.26 1.70 14.30
CA ALA A 49 23.70 0.94 15.46
C ALA A 49 24.84 1.66 16.20
N TYR A 50 24.96 1.41 17.50
CA TYR A 50 26.13 1.79 18.27
C TYR A 50 27.37 1.05 17.79
N ASP A 51 28.55 1.68 17.95
CA ASP A 51 29.84 1.03 17.71
C ASP A 51 29.93 -0.31 18.48
N GLY A 52 30.24 -1.39 17.76
CA GLY A 52 30.28 -2.77 18.23
C GLY A 52 28.97 -3.54 18.04
N TRP A 53 27.82 -2.87 17.86
CA TRP A 53 26.53 -3.52 17.61
C TRP A 53 26.21 -3.68 16.12
N GLU A 54 26.88 -2.94 15.25
CA GLU A 54 26.79 -3.14 13.80
C GLU A 54 27.27 -4.53 13.36
N GLU A 55 28.10 -5.17 14.17
CA GLU A 55 28.57 -6.55 13.94
C GLU A 55 27.45 -7.58 14.05
N ASN A 56 26.37 -7.27 14.78
CA ASN A 56 25.21 -8.15 14.92
C ASN A 56 24.24 -8.07 13.73
N ILE A 57 24.46 -7.14 12.80
CA ILE A 57 23.63 -6.95 11.61
C ILE A 57 24.42 -7.44 10.40
N HIS A 58 24.02 -8.59 9.86
CA HIS A 58 24.75 -9.28 8.81
C HIS A 58 24.07 -9.19 7.45
N SER A 59 24.90 -8.96 6.44
CA SER A 59 24.60 -9.18 5.02
C SER A 59 25.48 -10.35 4.56
N GLY A 60 24.88 -11.46 4.12
CA GLY A 60 25.62 -12.57 3.51
C GLY A 60 25.99 -13.76 4.41
N LEU A 61 25.53 -13.82 5.68
CA LEU A 61 26.01 -14.81 6.67
C LEU A 61 25.81 -16.28 6.22
N HIS A 62 24.71 -16.55 5.50
CA HIS A 62 24.37 -17.87 4.95
C HIS A 62 24.33 -17.90 3.42
N GLY A 63 24.98 -16.93 2.77
CA GLY A 63 24.96 -16.71 1.31
C GLY A 63 24.52 -15.29 0.97
N GLU A 64 24.90 -14.81 -0.22
CA GLU A 64 24.74 -13.39 -0.65
C GLU A 64 23.30 -12.85 -0.57
N ASN A 65 22.31 -13.74 -0.54
CA ASN A 65 20.90 -13.41 -0.52
C ASN A 65 20.28 -13.38 0.89
N TYR A 66 21.09 -13.60 1.92
CA TYR A 66 20.62 -13.79 3.28
C TYR A 66 21.08 -12.65 4.19
N PHE A 67 20.14 -12.04 4.90
CA PHE A 67 20.38 -10.90 5.79
C PHE A 67 19.78 -11.19 7.16
N CYS A 68 20.45 -10.84 8.25
CA CYS A 68 19.93 -11.12 9.58
C CYS A 68 20.41 -10.12 10.64
N ILE A 69 19.68 -10.11 11.75
CA ILE A 69 20.04 -9.40 12.97
C ILE A 69 20.06 -10.42 14.11
N LEU A 70 21.21 -10.54 14.77
CA LEU A 70 21.44 -11.48 15.86
C LEU A 70 21.29 -10.81 17.23
N ASP A 71 20.82 -11.56 18.23
CA ASP A 71 20.94 -11.16 19.63
C ASP A 71 22.33 -11.48 20.20
N GLU A 72 22.55 -11.11 21.47
CA GLU A 72 23.81 -11.34 22.19
C GLU A 72 24.21 -12.83 22.25
N ASP A 73 23.24 -13.74 22.18
CA ASP A 73 23.46 -15.19 22.17
C ASP A 73 23.65 -15.75 20.76
N SER A 74 23.87 -14.87 19.77
CA SER A 74 23.97 -15.20 18.35
C SER A 74 22.72 -15.89 17.79
N GLN A 75 21.54 -15.66 18.37
CA GLN A 75 20.27 -16.15 17.84
C GLN A 75 19.62 -15.11 16.92
N GLU A 76 19.03 -15.57 15.82
CA GLU A 76 18.32 -14.68 14.89
C GLU A 76 17.09 -14.06 15.55
N ILE A 77 17.08 -12.74 15.64
CA ILE A 77 15.88 -11.98 16.02
C ILE A 77 15.02 -11.71 14.77
N LEU A 78 15.67 -11.36 13.66
CA LEU A 78 15.09 -11.08 12.36
C LEU A 78 16.00 -11.65 11.27
N SER A 79 15.43 -12.35 10.30
CA SER A 79 16.15 -12.73 9.09
C SER A 79 15.32 -12.52 7.84
N VAL A 80 16.02 -12.27 6.74
CA VAL A 80 15.48 -12.04 5.42
C VAL A 80 16.22 -12.92 4.43
N THR A 81 15.49 -13.67 3.62
CA THR A 81 16.02 -14.39 2.47
C THR A 81 15.43 -13.82 1.20
N LEU A 82 16.28 -13.31 0.32
CA LEU A 82 15.90 -12.85 -1.02
C LEU A 82 15.97 -14.05 -1.97
N ASP A 83 14.91 -14.35 -2.71
CA ASP A 83 15.02 -15.34 -3.78
C ASP A 83 15.67 -14.73 -5.04
N ASP A 84 16.00 -15.58 -6.02
CA ASP A 84 16.63 -15.17 -7.28
C ASP A 84 15.62 -14.59 -8.30
N VAL A 85 14.35 -14.44 -7.92
CA VAL A 85 13.25 -14.14 -8.85
C VAL A 85 12.53 -12.85 -8.48
N VAL A 86 11.63 -12.87 -7.49
CA VAL A 86 10.73 -11.75 -7.16
C VAL A 86 10.21 -11.79 -5.72
N ASN A 87 10.75 -12.61 -4.83
CA ASN A 87 10.26 -12.70 -3.46
C ASN A 87 11.34 -12.43 -2.44
N TYR A 88 10.92 -11.95 -1.29
CA TYR A 88 11.71 -12.11 -0.08
C TYR A 88 10.86 -12.57 1.09
N THR A 89 11.43 -13.45 1.87
CA THR A 89 10.81 -14.02 3.06
C THR A 89 11.44 -13.39 4.29
N VAL A 90 10.61 -12.83 5.15
CA VAL A 90 10.97 -12.27 6.46
C VAL A 90 10.62 -13.29 7.53
N ASN A 91 11.59 -13.67 8.35
CA ASN A 91 11.39 -14.46 9.56
C ASN A 91 11.66 -13.61 10.80
N CYS A 92 10.73 -13.64 11.76
CA CYS A 92 10.83 -12.84 12.97
C CYS A 92 10.12 -13.55 14.12
N GLN A 93 10.86 -14.11 15.09
CA GLN A 93 10.34 -14.76 16.30
C GLN A 93 9.12 -15.70 16.07
N GLY A 94 9.23 -16.64 15.12
CA GLY A 94 8.18 -17.62 14.82
C GLY A 94 7.11 -17.14 13.83
N TYR A 95 7.21 -15.89 13.36
CA TYR A 95 6.48 -15.38 12.21
C TYR A 95 7.33 -15.54 10.93
N SER A 96 6.71 -15.95 9.84
CA SER A 96 7.32 -16.03 8.50
C SER A 96 6.34 -15.47 7.49
N GLU A 97 6.73 -14.41 6.79
CA GLU A 97 5.92 -13.77 5.74
C GLU A 97 6.74 -13.62 4.48
N THR A 98 6.11 -13.80 3.31
CA THR A 98 6.76 -13.63 2.02
C THR A 98 6.13 -12.48 1.27
N HIS A 99 6.97 -11.58 0.78
CA HIS A 99 6.55 -10.41 0.03
C HIS A 99 7.12 -10.45 -1.38
N HIS A 100 6.39 -9.86 -2.33
CA HIS A 100 6.84 -9.70 -3.70
C HIS A 100 7.71 -8.44 -3.85
N LEU A 101 8.95 -8.62 -4.29
CA LEU A 101 9.85 -7.56 -4.73
C LEU A 101 9.49 -7.10 -6.14
N THR A 102 9.65 -5.81 -6.35
CA THR A 102 9.69 -5.23 -7.70
C THR A 102 11.11 -5.40 -8.23
N MET A 103 11.26 -6.03 -9.40
CA MET A 103 12.56 -6.07 -10.06
C MET A 103 13.05 -4.64 -10.27
N ALA A 104 14.26 -4.32 -9.81
CA ALA A 104 14.91 -3.07 -10.16
C ALA A 104 15.04 -3.03 -11.67
N THR A 105 14.17 -2.26 -12.32
CA THR A 105 14.31 -1.96 -13.72
C THR A 105 15.62 -1.21 -13.90
N GLU A 106 16.42 -1.66 -14.88
CA GLU A 106 17.62 -0.95 -15.31
C GLU A 106 17.32 0.56 -15.41
N PRO A 107 18.24 1.44 -14.96
CA PRO A 107 18.02 2.88 -14.99
C PRO A 107 17.87 3.32 -16.46
N GLY A 108 16.62 3.47 -16.89
CA GLY A 108 16.28 3.70 -18.30
C GLY A 108 14.92 3.18 -18.75
N VAL A 109 14.22 2.34 -17.98
CA VAL A 109 12.83 2.01 -18.30
C VAL A 109 11.94 3.19 -17.90
N GLU A 110 11.39 3.88 -18.89
CA GLU A 110 10.32 4.86 -18.70
C GLU A 110 9.33 4.30 -17.66
N ARG A 111 8.99 5.08 -16.62
CA ARG A 111 7.71 4.85 -15.95
C ARG A 111 6.68 4.89 -17.06
N THR A 112 6.13 3.73 -17.43
CA THR A 112 5.07 3.67 -18.42
C THR A 112 3.91 4.44 -17.82
N ASP A 113 3.75 5.68 -18.26
CA ASP A 113 2.68 6.55 -17.83
C ASP A 113 1.37 5.83 -18.19
N ILE A 114 0.65 5.35 -17.17
CA ILE A 114 -0.63 4.67 -17.40
C ILE A 114 -1.67 5.73 -17.76
N THR A 115 -1.78 5.97 -19.06
CA THR A 115 -2.73 6.91 -19.66
C THR A 115 -4.08 6.24 -19.95
N TYR A 116 -4.10 4.92 -20.13
CA TYR A 116 -5.33 4.15 -20.36
C TYR A 116 -6.13 3.92 -19.06
N ASN A 117 -7.44 3.71 -19.22
CA ASN A 117 -8.38 3.50 -18.11
C ASN A 117 -8.83 2.03 -18.01
N LEU A 118 -8.61 1.24 -19.06
CA LEU A 118 -9.06 -0.13 -19.20
C LEU A 118 -7.86 -0.99 -19.55
N THR A 119 -7.60 -2.02 -18.76
CA THR A 119 -6.49 -2.95 -19.00
C THR A 119 -6.79 -3.88 -20.18
N SER A 120 -5.75 -4.36 -20.85
CA SER A 120 -5.85 -5.41 -21.87
C SER A 120 -5.64 -6.82 -21.31
N ASP A 121 -5.28 -6.95 -20.03
CA ASP A 121 -5.07 -8.25 -19.37
C ASP A 121 -6.35 -9.09 -19.29
N ILE A 122 -7.50 -8.42 -19.28
CA ILE A 122 -8.86 -8.97 -19.40
C ILE A 122 -9.64 -8.13 -20.41
N ASP A 123 -10.80 -8.60 -20.86
CA ASP A 123 -11.68 -7.82 -21.75
C ASP A 123 -12.43 -6.72 -20.98
N ALA A 124 -11.67 -5.80 -20.38
CA ALA A 124 -12.17 -4.67 -19.59
C ALA A 124 -13.10 -3.77 -20.41
N ALA A 125 -12.86 -3.64 -21.72
CA ALA A 125 -13.72 -2.90 -22.63
C ALA A 125 -15.11 -3.54 -22.75
N ALA A 126 -15.18 -4.87 -22.99
CA ALA A 126 -16.47 -5.56 -23.02
C ALA A 126 -17.18 -5.52 -21.67
N TYR A 127 -16.44 -5.69 -20.56
CA TYR A 127 -17.03 -5.60 -19.22
C TYR A 127 -17.61 -4.22 -18.92
N LEU A 128 -16.93 -3.14 -19.30
CA LEU A 128 -17.46 -1.79 -19.13
C LEU A 128 -18.72 -1.58 -19.96
N GLU A 129 -18.73 -2.02 -21.22
CA GLU A 129 -19.90 -1.87 -22.09
C GLU A 129 -21.09 -2.69 -21.57
N GLU A 130 -20.87 -3.89 -21.04
CA GLU A 130 -21.93 -4.70 -20.43
C GLU A 130 -22.47 -4.07 -19.13
N LEU A 131 -21.59 -3.52 -18.28
CA LEU A 131 -22.03 -2.74 -17.11
C LEU A 131 -22.90 -1.54 -17.53
N LYS A 132 -22.55 -0.87 -18.63
CA LYS A 132 -23.32 0.26 -19.20
C LYS A 132 -24.63 -0.16 -19.87
N GLN A 133 -24.86 -1.43 -20.16
CA GLN A 133 -26.17 -1.93 -20.59
C GLN A 133 -27.19 -1.91 -19.46
N ASN A 134 -26.76 -1.98 -18.19
CA ASN A 134 -27.64 -1.75 -17.05
C ASN A 134 -27.90 -0.24 -16.89
N PRO A 135 -29.15 0.23 -17.04
CA PRO A 135 -29.45 1.67 -17.02
C PRO A 135 -29.15 2.34 -15.68
N ILE A 136 -29.25 1.59 -14.57
CA ILE A 136 -28.95 2.11 -13.23
C ILE A 136 -27.44 2.33 -13.08
N ILE A 137 -26.63 1.35 -13.49
CA ILE A 137 -25.16 1.46 -13.43
C ILE A 137 -24.69 2.54 -14.41
N ASN A 138 -25.21 2.56 -15.64
CA ASN A 138 -24.86 3.56 -16.64
C ASN A 138 -25.13 4.99 -16.16
N ASN A 139 -26.30 5.23 -15.55
CA ASN A 139 -26.60 6.55 -15.00
C ASN A 139 -25.61 6.97 -13.90
N LYS A 140 -25.16 6.02 -13.07
CA LYS A 140 -24.16 6.28 -12.02
C LYS A 140 -22.76 6.48 -12.58
N ILE A 141 -22.37 5.80 -13.65
CA ILE A 141 -21.13 6.07 -14.37
C ILE A 141 -21.19 7.47 -14.97
N MET A 142 -22.28 7.85 -15.65
CA MET A 142 -22.43 9.19 -16.23
C MET A 142 -22.48 10.31 -15.18
N ASN A 143 -22.93 10.01 -13.96
CA ASN A 143 -23.05 10.96 -12.85
C ASN A 143 -22.36 10.40 -11.59
N PRO A 144 -21.01 10.31 -11.55
CA PRO A 144 -20.25 9.46 -10.62
C PRO A 144 -20.18 10.00 -9.20
N VAL A 145 -20.41 11.30 -9.01
CA VAL A 145 -20.22 11.98 -7.71
C VAL A 145 -21.14 11.35 -6.66
N GLY A 146 -20.53 10.82 -5.60
CA GLY A 146 -21.26 10.18 -4.49
C GLY A 146 -21.86 8.82 -4.82
N GLN A 147 -21.54 8.21 -5.96
CA GLN A 147 -22.13 6.92 -6.37
C GLN A 147 -21.31 5.70 -5.95
N CYS A 148 -20.01 5.87 -5.67
CA CYS A 148 -19.05 4.80 -5.40
C CYS A 148 -19.53 3.76 -4.37
N GLU A 149 -20.08 4.20 -3.23
CA GLU A 149 -20.60 3.29 -2.20
C GLU A 149 -21.75 2.42 -2.73
N SER A 150 -22.72 3.05 -3.39
CA SER A 150 -23.89 2.39 -3.97
C SER A 150 -23.58 1.54 -5.22
N LEU A 151 -22.36 1.63 -5.74
CA LEU A 151 -21.86 0.85 -6.88
C LEU A 151 -21.17 -0.44 -6.42
N MET A 152 -20.71 -0.54 -5.17
CA MET A 152 -19.99 -1.72 -4.67
C MET A 152 -20.77 -3.04 -4.89
N THR A 153 -22.03 -3.10 -4.47
CA THR A 153 -22.86 -4.32 -4.61
C THR A 153 -23.18 -4.68 -6.07
N PRO A 154 -23.68 -3.78 -6.93
CA PRO A 154 -23.94 -4.15 -8.33
C PRO A 154 -22.67 -4.51 -9.12
N VAL A 155 -21.55 -3.84 -8.85
CA VAL A 155 -20.26 -4.17 -9.50
C VAL A 155 -19.71 -5.51 -9.00
N SER A 156 -19.76 -5.80 -7.70
CA SER A 156 -19.35 -7.11 -7.16
C SER A 156 -20.19 -8.26 -7.70
N ASN A 157 -21.52 -8.08 -7.80
CA ASN A 157 -22.40 -9.07 -8.41
C ASN A 157 -22.00 -9.35 -9.87
N PHE A 158 -21.76 -8.29 -10.65
CA PHE A 158 -21.28 -8.43 -12.03
C PHE A 158 -19.94 -9.18 -12.09
N MET A 159 -18.96 -8.82 -11.26
CA MET A 159 -17.67 -9.51 -11.22
C MET A 159 -17.83 -11.00 -10.88
N ASN A 160 -18.66 -11.32 -9.89
CA ASN A 160 -18.95 -12.71 -9.52
C ASN A 160 -19.63 -13.49 -10.66
N GLU A 161 -20.58 -12.88 -11.37
CA GLU A 161 -21.22 -13.47 -12.56
C GLU A 161 -20.23 -13.72 -13.71
N LYS A 162 -19.21 -12.87 -13.84
CA LYS A 162 -18.09 -13.04 -14.79
C LYS A 162 -17.01 -13.99 -14.28
N GLY A 163 -17.24 -14.65 -13.15
CA GLY A 163 -16.35 -15.64 -12.57
C GLY A 163 -15.05 -15.05 -12.05
N PHE A 164 -15.09 -13.81 -11.54
CA PHE A 164 -14.09 -13.33 -10.59
C PHE A 164 -14.42 -13.93 -9.22
N ASP A 165 -13.40 -14.32 -8.47
CA ASP A 165 -13.54 -14.79 -7.10
C ASP A 165 -12.76 -13.87 -6.13
N ASN A 166 -12.69 -14.26 -4.85
CA ASN A 166 -12.03 -13.47 -3.79
C ASN A 166 -12.43 -11.98 -3.82
N ILE A 167 -13.73 -11.73 -3.95
CA ILE A 167 -14.28 -10.39 -4.07
C ILE A 167 -14.06 -9.63 -2.77
N ARG A 168 -13.47 -8.44 -2.88
CA ARG A 168 -13.18 -7.52 -1.78
C ARG A 168 -13.67 -6.12 -2.12
N TYR A 169 -13.96 -5.36 -1.09
CA TYR A 169 -14.43 -3.99 -1.16
C TYR A 169 -13.32 -3.08 -0.64
N ARG A 170 -12.80 -2.23 -1.53
CA ARG A 170 -11.70 -1.33 -1.24
C ARG A 170 -12.25 0.00 -0.74
N GLY A 171 -12.12 0.25 0.57
CA GLY A 171 -12.40 1.56 1.15
C GLY A 171 -11.16 2.44 1.10
N ILE A 172 -11.30 3.68 0.63
CA ILE A 172 -10.20 4.58 0.32
C ILE A 172 -10.43 5.91 1.01
N PHE A 173 -9.38 6.47 1.63
CA PHE A 173 -9.36 7.86 2.06
C PHE A 173 -8.34 8.65 1.27
N ILE A 174 -8.71 9.89 0.96
CA ILE A 174 -7.91 10.87 0.26
C ILE A 174 -7.86 12.13 1.12
N TRP A 175 -6.66 12.45 1.60
CA TRP A 175 -6.40 13.60 2.46
C TRP A 175 -5.63 14.68 1.71
N ASP A 176 -6.09 15.92 1.80
CA ASP A 176 -5.42 17.09 1.25
C ASP A 176 -4.36 17.67 2.21
N LYS A 177 -4.61 17.57 3.51
CA LYS A 177 -3.76 18.13 4.57
C LYS A 177 -4.04 17.44 5.93
N PRO A 178 -3.15 17.57 6.93
CA PRO A 178 -3.33 16.90 8.22
C PRO A 178 -4.55 17.37 9.02
N THR A 179 -4.95 18.63 8.86
CA THR A 179 -6.03 19.28 9.63
C THR A 179 -7.35 19.31 8.87
N GLU A 180 -7.51 18.45 7.87
CA GLU A 180 -8.80 18.27 7.20
C GLU A 180 -9.75 17.58 8.18
N GLU A 181 -10.97 18.10 8.33
CA GLU A 181 -11.91 17.57 9.32
C GLU A 181 -12.57 16.28 8.86
N ILE A 182 -12.85 16.16 7.55
CA ILE A 182 -13.48 15.00 6.94
C ILE A 182 -12.68 14.66 5.67
N PRO A 183 -11.94 13.54 5.65
CA PRO A 183 -11.26 13.10 4.43
C PRO A 183 -12.26 12.76 3.34
N ILE A 184 -11.83 12.90 2.09
CA ILE A 184 -12.63 12.44 0.96
C ILE A 184 -12.58 10.92 0.93
N ASN A 185 -13.75 10.27 1.01
CA ASN A 185 -13.85 8.83 0.85
C ASN A 185 -14.08 8.41 -0.61
N HIS A 186 -13.72 7.17 -0.92
CA HIS A 186 -14.00 6.53 -2.21
C HIS A 186 -14.09 5.00 -2.04
N PHE A 187 -14.77 4.34 -2.98
CA PHE A 187 -14.92 2.90 -2.98
C PHE A 187 -14.69 2.29 -4.36
N ALA A 188 -14.03 1.13 -4.38
CA ALA A 188 -13.86 0.28 -5.55
C ALA A 188 -14.08 -1.19 -5.17
N VAL A 189 -14.24 -2.06 -6.16
CA VAL A 189 -14.37 -3.51 -5.96
C VAL A 189 -13.15 -4.21 -6.54
N VAL A 190 -12.58 -5.14 -5.79
CA VAL A 190 -11.43 -5.96 -6.19
C VAL A 190 -11.90 -7.40 -6.36
N GLY A 191 -11.42 -8.09 -7.37
CA GLY A 191 -11.67 -9.52 -7.56
C GLY A 191 -10.50 -10.19 -8.25
N ASN A 192 -10.30 -11.46 -7.94
CA ASN A 192 -9.28 -12.27 -8.57
C ASN A 192 -9.84 -12.94 -9.83
N LYS A 193 -9.06 -12.96 -10.89
CA LYS A 193 -9.32 -13.72 -12.12
C LYS A 193 -8.02 -14.34 -12.57
N GLU A 194 -8.01 -15.67 -12.66
CA GLU A 194 -6.84 -16.43 -13.14
C GLU A 194 -5.55 -16.11 -12.37
N GLY A 195 -5.66 -15.93 -11.05
CA GLY A 195 -4.51 -15.68 -10.16
C GLY A 195 -4.07 -14.21 -10.10
N LYS A 196 -4.72 -13.29 -10.82
CA LYS A 196 -4.43 -11.85 -10.77
C LYS A 196 -5.61 -11.05 -10.21
N ASP A 197 -5.31 -10.01 -9.43
CA ASP A 197 -6.30 -9.09 -8.89
C ASP A 197 -6.60 -7.92 -9.84
N TYR A 198 -7.88 -7.65 -10.06
CA TYR A 198 -8.38 -6.54 -10.86
C TYR A 198 -9.30 -5.65 -10.02
N VAL A 199 -9.24 -4.35 -10.29
CA VAL A 199 -9.99 -3.32 -9.60
C VAL A 199 -10.99 -2.69 -10.56
N PHE A 200 -12.28 -2.84 -10.24
CA PHE A 200 -13.38 -2.17 -10.90
C PHE A 200 -13.71 -0.90 -10.11
N ASP A 201 -13.26 0.23 -10.64
CA ASP A 201 -13.48 1.56 -10.09
C ASP A 201 -14.15 2.44 -11.15
N VAL A 202 -15.40 2.08 -11.45
CA VAL A 202 -16.18 2.69 -12.52
C VAL A 202 -16.71 4.09 -12.19
N SER A 203 -16.34 4.64 -11.03
CA SER A 203 -16.71 6.01 -10.61
C SER A 203 -15.50 6.89 -10.24
N ALA A 204 -14.27 6.43 -10.49
CA ALA A 204 -13.03 7.18 -10.22
C ALA A 204 -13.06 8.62 -10.77
N HIS A 205 -13.69 8.79 -11.93
CA HIS A 205 -13.79 10.10 -12.59
C HIS A 205 -14.73 11.11 -11.91
N GLN A 206 -15.30 10.78 -10.75
CA GLN A 206 -15.83 11.81 -9.86
C GLN A 206 -14.77 12.83 -9.42
N PHE A 207 -13.48 12.48 -9.53
CA PHE A 207 -12.37 13.33 -9.16
C PHE A 207 -11.72 14.10 -10.30
N GLU A 208 -12.17 13.92 -11.54
CA GLU A 208 -11.60 14.57 -12.74
C GLU A 208 -11.48 16.09 -12.53
N ASN A 209 -12.58 16.72 -12.10
CA ASN A 209 -12.68 18.15 -11.83
C ASN A 209 -12.30 18.54 -10.39
N ARG A 210 -11.63 17.64 -9.65
CA ARG A 210 -11.23 17.81 -8.23
C ARG A 210 -9.72 17.63 -8.04
N SER A 211 -8.94 18.21 -8.95
CA SER A 211 -7.46 18.18 -8.95
C SER A 211 -6.84 16.80 -9.17
N MET A 212 -7.59 15.87 -9.77
CA MET A 212 -7.11 14.54 -10.19
C MET A 212 -7.58 14.25 -11.63
N SER A 213 -7.28 15.15 -12.55
CA SER A 213 -7.75 15.13 -13.95
C SER A 213 -7.32 13.90 -14.76
N ASN A 214 -6.31 13.16 -14.30
CA ASN A 214 -5.91 11.89 -14.92
C ASN A 214 -6.91 10.76 -14.66
N LEU A 215 -7.82 10.93 -13.69
CA LEU A 215 -8.98 10.07 -13.46
C LEU A 215 -10.15 10.61 -14.30
N ASN A 216 -10.09 10.45 -15.62
CA ASN A 216 -11.03 11.05 -16.59
C ASN A 216 -12.06 10.06 -17.17
N GLY A 217 -12.14 8.85 -16.60
CA GLY A 217 -13.16 7.87 -16.97
C GLY A 217 -13.28 6.75 -15.94
N PRO A 218 -14.21 5.80 -16.17
CA PRO A 218 -14.32 4.59 -15.37
C PRO A 218 -13.05 3.75 -15.51
N LEU A 219 -12.57 3.16 -14.42
CA LEU A 219 -11.36 2.34 -14.41
C LEU A 219 -11.71 0.86 -14.25
N ILE A 220 -11.12 0.02 -15.09
CA ILE A 220 -11.08 -1.44 -14.91
C ILE A 220 -9.64 -1.84 -15.22
N LEU A 221 -8.84 -2.03 -14.17
CA LEU A 221 -7.39 -2.17 -14.24
C LEU A 221 -6.92 -3.34 -13.38
N SER A 222 -5.72 -3.88 -13.59
CA SER A 222 -5.08 -4.71 -12.56
C SER A 222 -4.81 -3.89 -11.29
N ALA A 223 -4.59 -4.55 -10.16
CA ALA A 223 -4.33 -3.88 -8.88
C ALA A 223 -3.13 -2.90 -8.95
N ASP A 224 -2.04 -3.28 -9.61
CA ASP A 224 -0.83 -2.44 -9.74
C ASP A 224 -1.06 -1.25 -10.66
N GLU A 225 -1.77 -1.47 -11.77
CA GLU A 225 -2.13 -0.40 -12.70
C GLU A 225 -3.06 0.63 -12.05
N TRP A 226 -4.03 0.17 -11.23
CA TRP A 226 -4.91 1.05 -10.47
C TRP A 226 -4.14 1.92 -9.46
N VAL A 227 -3.18 1.33 -8.74
CA VAL A 227 -2.28 2.08 -7.83
C VAL A 227 -1.48 3.12 -8.61
N CYS A 228 -0.91 2.75 -9.76
CA CYS A 228 -0.17 3.67 -10.61
C CYS A 228 -1.05 4.83 -11.10
N LYS A 229 -2.29 4.53 -11.52
CA LYS A 229 -3.27 5.52 -11.99
C LYS A 229 -3.54 6.59 -10.93
N TYR A 230 -3.84 6.18 -9.71
CA TYR A 230 -4.09 7.12 -8.60
C TYR A 230 -2.83 7.88 -8.17
N ARG A 231 -1.67 7.21 -8.13
CA ARG A 231 -0.38 7.84 -7.78
C ARG A 231 0.02 8.92 -8.79
N MET A 232 -0.29 8.71 -10.07
CA MET A 232 -0.04 9.70 -11.12
C MET A 232 -1.07 10.83 -11.15
N ALA A 233 -2.26 10.61 -10.60
CA ALA A 233 -3.32 11.62 -10.59
C ALA A 233 -3.07 12.77 -9.60
N THR A 234 -2.16 12.61 -8.64
CA THR A 234 -1.84 13.64 -7.65
C THR A 234 -0.42 13.54 -7.13
N ARG A 235 0.21 14.68 -6.88
CA ARG A 235 1.55 14.76 -6.26
C ARG A 235 1.51 15.14 -4.79
N ARG A 236 0.35 15.52 -4.26
CA ARG A 236 0.23 16.20 -2.96
C ARG A 236 -0.78 15.57 -2.02
N LYS A 237 -1.74 14.78 -2.49
CA LYS A 237 -2.73 14.13 -1.63
C LYS A 237 -2.13 12.87 -1.02
N LEU A 238 -2.49 12.57 0.22
CA LEU A 238 -2.25 11.28 0.85
C LEU A 238 -3.42 10.36 0.49
N ILE A 239 -3.13 9.18 -0.04
CA ILE A 239 -4.12 8.20 -0.44
C ILE A 239 -3.73 6.85 0.16
N TYR A 240 -4.64 6.26 0.94
CA TYR A 240 -4.50 4.90 1.44
C TYR A 240 -5.84 4.17 1.38
N TYR A 241 -5.77 2.85 1.39
CA TYR A 241 -6.95 2.00 1.37
C TYR A 241 -6.82 0.79 2.29
N THR A 242 -7.95 0.11 2.51
CA THR A 242 -8.02 -1.24 3.09
C THR A 242 -9.08 -2.02 2.31
N ASP A 243 -8.80 -3.30 2.07
CA ASP A 243 -9.73 -4.21 1.43
C ASP A 243 -10.52 -5.01 2.49
N PHE A 244 -11.83 -5.12 2.30
CA PHE A 244 -12.74 -5.83 3.21
C PHE A 244 -13.52 -6.90 2.47
N SER A 245 -13.92 -7.96 3.16
CA SER A 245 -14.81 -8.98 2.59
C SER A 245 -16.29 -8.57 2.57
N ASN A 246 -16.65 -7.43 3.17
CA ASN A 246 -18.03 -6.95 3.28
C ASN A 246 -18.13 -5.45 2.95
N SER A 247 -19.05 -5.07 2.08
CA SER A 247 -19.22 -3.69 1.61
C SER A 247 -19.69 -2.74 2.72
N SER A 248 -20.59 -3.16 3.59
CA SER A 248 -21.06 -2.34 4.72
C SER A 248 -19.94 -2.08 5.73
N ILE A 249 -19.04 -3.06 5.95
CA ILE A 249 -17.85 -2.86 6.79
C ILE A 249 -16.88 -1.87 6.13
N ALA A 250 -16.66 -1.98 4.81
CA ALA A 250 -15.85 -1.02 4.08
C ALA A 250 -16.44 0.41 4.20
N ALA A 251 -17.75 0.55 3.99
CA ALA A 251 -18.46 1.82 4.08
C ALA A 251 -18.38 2.44 5.50
N ASN A 252 -18.51 1.61 6.54
CA ASN A 252 -18.39 2.07 7.92
C ASN A 252 -16.94 2.46 8.29
N ALA A 253 -15.94 1.71 7.82
CA ALA A 253 -14.54 1.99 8.11
C ALA A 253 -14.00 3.23 7.35
N TYR A 254 -14.62 3.56 6.22
CA TYR A 254 -14.28 4.70 5.36
C TYR A 254 -15.47 5.65 5.19
N ASP A 255 -16.14 5.96 6.31
CA ASP A 255 -17.28 6.86 6.36
C ASP A 255 -16.92 8.32 6.07
N ALA A 256 -17.94 9.15 5.83
CA ALA A 256 -17.79 10.58 5.63
C ALA A 256 -18.05 11.38 6.93
N LEU A 257 -17.60 10.84 8.08
CA LEU A 257 -17.72 11.49 9.38
C LEU A 257 -16.42 12.22 9.77
N PRO A 258 -16.48 13.20 10.69
CA PRO A 258 -15.30 13.88 11.21
C PRO A 258 -14.26 12.89 11.75
N ARG A 259 -13.02 13.09 11.32
CA ARG A 259 -11.90 12.20 11.61
C ARG A 259 -10.61 12.99 11.67
N GLU A 260 -9.80 12.75 12.69
CA GLU A 260 -8.49 13.37 12.82
C GLU A 260 -7.42 12.43 12.31
N LEU A 261 -6.67 12.83 11.28
CA LEU A 261 -5.56 12.02 10.75
C LEU A 261 -4.53 11.66 11.83
N GLU A 262 -4.37 12.52 12.84
CA GLU A 262 -3.48 12.25 13.98
C GLU A 262 -3.92 11.04 14.80
N SER A 263 -5.22 10.84 14.97
CA SER A 263 -5.78 9.78 15.82
C SER A 263 -5.98 8.47 15.06
N GLU A 264 -5.85 8.48 13.73
CA GLU A 264 -5.99 7.29 12.90
C GLU A 264 -4.86 6.28 13.10
N SER A 265 -5.24 5.01 13.25
CA SER A 265 -4.29 3.90 13.15
C SER A 265 -3.91 3.65 11.70
N MET A 266 -2.61 3.57 11.44
CA MET A 266 -2.07 3.21 10.13
C MET A 266 -1.91 1.69 9.94
N ALA A 267 -2.18 0.89 10.98
CA ALA A 267 -2.13 -0.57 10.88
C ALA A 267 -3.22 -1.07 9.91
N GLY A 268 -2.84 -1.95 8.97
CA GLY A 268 -3.75 -2.47 7.95
C GLY A 268 -4.12 -1.47 6.85
N LYS A 269 -3.45 -0.30 6.78
CA LYS A 269 -3.61 0.67 5.69
C LYS A 269 -2.55 0.42 4.63
N VAL A 270 -2.96 0.34 3.37
CA VAL A 270 -2.07 0.24 2.21
C VAL A 270 -1.98 1.60 1.53
N PHE A 271 -0.77 2.15 1.44
CA PHE A 271 -0.55 3.49 0.90
C PHE A 271 -0.37 3.48 -0.63
N VAL A 272 -1.23 4.21 -1.33
CA VAL A 272 -1.05 4.52 -2.76
C VAL A 272 -0.03 5.65 -2.90
N THR A 273 -0.13 6.67 -2.05
CA THR A 273 0.81 7.79 -1.95
C THR A 273 1.23 8.03 -0.50
N SER A 274 2.44 8.55 -0.30
CA SER A 274 2.92 9.04 1.00
C SER A 274 3.62 10.39 0.78
N PRO A 275 2.85 11.50 0.69
CA PRO A 275 3.41 12.79 0.35
C PRO A 275 4.35 13.32 1.44
N ARG A 276 5.29 14.19 1.06
CA ARG A 276 6.30 14.75 1.98
C ARG A 276 5.70 15.37 3.24
N TRP A 277 4.55 16.06 3.12
CA TRP A 277 3.89 16.66 4.28
C TRP A 277 3.41 15.61 5.28
N PHE A 278 2.94 14.46 4.80
CA PHE A 278 2.47 13.38 5.68
C PHE A 278 3.63 12.71 6.41
N ASN A 279 4.75 12.49 5.71
CA ASN A 279 5.97 11.98 6.35
C ASN A 279 6.50 12.95 7.42
N THR A 280 6.43 14.26 7.17
CA THR A 280 6.82 15.29 8.14
C THR A 280 5.87 15.30 9.35
N PHE A 281 4.56 15.25 9.10
CA PHE A 281 3.52 15.19 10.13
C PHE A 281 3.68 13.97 11.04
N LYS A 282 3.93 12.78 10.47
CA LYS A 282 4.21 11.56 11.24
C LYS A 282 5.41 11.74 12.17
N LYS A 283 6.53 12.26 11.66
CA LYS A 283 7.75 12.47 12.46
C LYS A 283 7.52 13.41 13.66
N GLN A 284 6.76 14.48 13.46
CA GLN A 284 6.43 15.42 14.55
C GLN A 284 5.59 14.75 15.64
N LYS A 285 4.61 13.92 15.26
CA LYS A 285 3.78 13.15 16.21
C LYS A 285 4.63 12.22 17.09
N TYR A 286 5.49 11.39 16.49
CA TYR A 286 6.29 10.43 17.26
C TYR A 286 7.42 11.09 18.07
N SER A 287 7.94 12.24 17.64
CA SER A 287 8.90 13.03 18.43
C SER A 287 8.29 13.64 19.69
N LEU A 288 6.97 13.88 19.73
CA LEU A 288 6.26 14.43 20.90
C LEU A 288 5.93 13.35 21.93
N ILE A 289 5.64 12.13 21.48
CA ILE A 289 5.35 10.99 22.37
C ILE A 289 6.61 10.54 23.13
N GLY A 290 7.80 10.65 22.55
CA GLY A 290 9.07 10.33 23.22
C GLY A 290 9.57 11.39 24.23
N LYS A 291 8.77 12.42 24.53
CA LYS A 291 9.10 13.50 25.48
C LYS A 291 8.14 13.58 26.69
N MET A 292 7.16 12.68 26.79
CA MET A 292 6.35 12.48 28.00
C MET A 292 6.79 11.23 28.73
#